data_AF-A0A7S3Q9J6-F1
#
_entry.id   AF-A0A7S3Q9J6-F1
#
_cell.length_a   1.000
_cell.length_b   1.000
_cell.length_c   1.000
_cell.angle_alpha   90.00
_cell.angle_beta   90.00
_cell.angle_gamma   90.00
#
_symmetry.space_group_name_H-M   'P 1'
#
loop_
_entity.id
_entity.type
_entity.pdbx_description
1 polymer ?
#
loop_
_entity_poly.entity_id
_entity_poly.type
_entity_poly.pdbx_seq_one_letter_code
_entity_poly.pdbx_strand_id
1 'polypeptide(L)'
;MNHAVLVLSLILIGALVDSTKADIAWPEYNQQCRDDAGPPFLDDEPNVQYHDGSAAYPVLAQNGDCAEPMKDACEKRPDAKTAYLEGPISCGGNGWYCRIFNDEANGWDNVNLNGDVNFGQCNREESFEDAGYDQDGHCHGSSDDSTYYWWIRDHWHRQYNGKVRCCCGWFTGGTQPLYGRRIANRCDYRRKVTREENVNNCRDANEDHNMGFDDIGCDQQYRNQIGQPIPEDDSVCWEIERFGFTEDAAPFPTPVVAPVTAPVVAPVTA
;
A
#
# COMPACT_ATOMS: atom_id res chain seq x y z
N MET A 1 -4.32 73.28 -38.78
CA MET A 1 -5.08 72.51 -37.77
C MET A 1 -4.96 71.04 -38.16
N ASN A 2 -3.93 70.35 -37.66
CA ASN A 2 -3.69 68.93 -37.92
C ASN A 2 -3.83 68.20 -36.58
N HIS A 3 -4.89 67.39 -36.45
CA HIS A 3 -5.08 66.53 -35.29
C HIS A 3 -4.31 65.22 -35.50
N ALA A 4 -3.25 65.03 -34.72
CA ALA A 4 -2.60 63.75 -34.57
C ALA A 4 -3.42 62.87 -33.63
N VAL A 5 -3.85 61.70 -34.11
CA VAL A 5 -4.53 60.67 -33.32
C VAL A 5 -3.46 59.80 -32.66
N LEU A 6 -3.43 59.82 -31.32
CA LEU A 6 -2.57 59.00 -30.48
C LEU A 6 -3.19 57.60 -30.36
N VAL A 7 -2.54 56.59 -30.93
CA VAL A 7 -2.92 55.17 -30.77
C VAL A 7 -2.29 54.66 -29.48
N LEU A 8 -3.12 54.39 -28.47
CA LEU A 8 -2.71 53.81 -27.20
C LEU A 8 -2.74 52.27 -27.32
N SER A 9 -1.58 51.65 -27.51
CA SER A 9 -1.44 50.20 -27.49
C SER A 9 -1.48 49.70 -26.03
N LEU A 10 -2.60 49.14 -25.59
CA LEU A 10 -2.66 48.36 -24.35
C LEU A 10 -1.97 47.01 -24.57
N ILE A 11 -0.78 46.84 -23.99
CA ILE A 11 -0.18 45.52 -23.80
C ILE A 11 -0.83 44.92 -22.56
N LEU A 12 -1.73 43.96 -22.76
CA LEU A 12 -2.29 43.14 -21.68
C LEU A 12 -1.19 42.16 -21.24
N ILE A 13 -0.52 42.45 -20.13
CA ILE A 13 0.35 41.48 -19.45
C ILE A 13 -0.57 40.48 -18.77
N GLY A 14 -0.80 39.34 -19.43
CA GLY A 14 -1.47 38.21 -18.80
C GLY A 14 -0.58 37.70 -17.66
N ALA A 15 -1.02 37.89 -16.43
CA ALA A 15 -0.45 37.20 -15.28
C ALA A 15 -0.63 35.69 -15.53
N LEU A 16 0.48 34.98 -15.75
CA LEU A 16 0.53 33.54 -15.58
C LEU A 16 0.21 33.30 -14.11
N VAL A 17 -1.05 32.97 -13.83
CA VAL A 17 -1.42 32.34 -12.56
C VAL A 17 -0.77 30.97 -12.64
N ASP A 18 0.38 30.84 -12.00
CA ASP A 18 0.98 29.56 -11.68
C ASP A 18 -0.07 28.85 -10.84
N SER A 19 -0.85 27.98 -11.47
CA SER A 19 -1.78 27.12 -10.77
C SER A 19 -0.88 26.21 -9.95
N THR A 20 -0.62 26.59 -8.70
CA THR A 20 -0.09 25.69 -7.67
C THR A 20 -0.89 24.42 -7.82
N LYS A 21 -0.27 23.37 -8.39
CA LYS A 21 -0.89 22.05 -8.53
C LYS A 21 -1.49 21.77 -7.17
N ALA A 22 -2.80 21.54 -7.15
CA ALA A 22 -3.53 21.28 -5.92
C ALA A 22 -2.72 20.28 -5.12
N ASP A 23 -2.28 20.72 -3.95
CA ASP A 23 -1.69 19.91 -2.90
C ASP A 23 -2.74 18.84 -2.61
N ILE A 24 -2.51 17.62 -3.10
CA ILE A 24 -3.46 16.53 -2.88
C ILE A 24 -3.32 16.24 -1.39
N ALA A 25 -4.30 16.67 -0.60
CA ALA A 25 -4.39 16.37 0.82
C ALA A 25 -4.76 14.90 1.02
N TRP A 26 -3.87 14.01 0.57
CA TRP A 26 -3.94 12.57 0.77
C TRP A 26 -2.58 12.09 1.30
N PRO A 27 -2.56 11.30 2.38
CA PRO A 27 -3.73 10.69 3.04
C PRO A 27 -4.62 11.72 3.75
N GLU A 28 -5.93 11.44 3.85
CA GLU A 28 -6.92 12.39 4.40
C GLU A 28 -6.64 12.77 5.88
N TYR A 29 -6.10 11.82 6.64
CA TYR A 29 -5.70 11.99 8.02
C TYR A 29 -4.74 10.85 8.43
N ASN A 30 -3.97 11.08 9.49
CA ASN A 30 -3.00 10.12 9.99
C ASN A 30 -3.68 8.84 10.53
N GLN A 31 -3.33 7.68 9.97
CA GLN A 31 -3.75 6.36 10.47
C GLN A 31 -2.55 5.50 10.94
N GLN A 32 -1.38 6.09 11.12
CA GLN A 32 -0.21 5.37 11.63
C GLN A 32 -0.39 5.05 13.12
N CYS A 33 -0.27 3.77 13.46
CA CYS A 33 -0.20 3.29 14.84
C CYS A 33 1.24 3.23 15.35
N ARG A 34 1.42 3.05 16.66
CA ARG A 34 2.76 3.09 17.26
C ARG A 34 3.69 1.98 16.74
N ASP A 35 3.15 0.80 16.46
CA ASP A 35 3.93 -0.36 16.02
C ASP A 35 3.95 -0.48 14.47
N ASP A 36 3.30 0.46 13.73
CA ASP A 36 3.53 0.62 12.29
C ASP A 36 4.97 1.11 12.07
N ALA A 37 5.67 0.53 11.10
CA ALA A 37 7.06 0.83 10.82
C ALA A 37 7.27 2.21 10.17
N GLY A 38 8.52 2.65 10.23
CA GLY A 38 8.96 3.95 9.71
C GLY A 38 8.89 5.06 10.75
N PRO A 39 9.37 6.27 10.41
CA PRO A 39 9.23 7.42 11.27
C PRO A 39 7.75 7.77 11.47
N PRO A 40 7.40 8.47 12.55
CA PRO A 40 6.07 9.06 12.69
C PRO A 40 5.73 9.90 11.46
N PHE A 41 4.55 9.70 10.88
CA PHE A 41 4.10 10.39 9.67
C PHE A 41 4.10 11.91 9.83
N LEU A 42 3.81 12.39 11.04
CA LEU A 42 3.84 13.82 11.34
C LEU A 42 5.26 14.42 11.36
N ASP A 43 6.29 13.57 11.35
CA ASP A 43 7.69 13.95 11.24
C ASP A 43 8.21 13.86 9.78
N ASP A 44 7.37 13.45 8.80
CA ASP A 44 7.77 13.38 7.40
C ASP A 44 8.04 14.79 6.85
N GLU A 45 9.19 14.95 6.17
CA GLU A 45 9.61 16.24 5.63
C GLU A 45 8.72 16.68 4.46
N PRO A 46 8.28 17.95 4.41
CA PRO A 46 7.47 18.45 3.30
C PRO A 46 8.16 18.26 1.95
N ASN A 47 7.44 17.70 0.98
CA ASN A 47 7.91 17.40 -0.38
C ASN A 47 8.97 16.28 -0.49
N VAL A 48 9.19 15.51 0.57
CA VAL A 48 10.02 14.28 0.52
C VAL A 48 9.08 13.09 0.70
N GLN A 49 9.02 12.22 -0.31
CA GLN A 49 8.21 11.01 -0.24
C GLN A 49 9.06 9.87 0.35
N TYR A 50 8.45 8.99 1.15
CA TYR A 50 9.17 7.86 1.78
C TYR A 50 9.81 6.89 0.75
N HIS A 51 9.33 6.97 -0.49
CA HIS A 51 9.77 6.17 -1.63
C HIS A 51 10.59 6.98 -2.63
N ASP A 52 11.04 8.19 -2.28
CA ASP A 52 12.01 8.92 -3.10
C ASP A 52 13.30 8.10 -3.25
N GLY A 53 13.85 8.07 -4.47
CA GLY A 53 15.01 7.23 -4.80
C GLY A 53 14.71 5.73 -4.97
N SER A 54 13.46 5.30 -4.75
CA SER A 54 13.05 3.92 -5.02
C SER A 54 13.08 3.56 -6.51
N ALA A 55 13.35 2.28 -6.77
CA ALA A 55 13.23 1.65 -8.08
C ALA A 55 11.87 0.97 -8.31
N ALA A 56 10.92 1.14 -7.38
CA ALA A 56 9.58 0.58 -7.47
C ALA A 56 8.93 0.94 -8.81
N TYR A 57 8.29 -0.04 -9.43
CA TYR A 57 7.81 0.06 -10.79
C TYR A 57 6.34 -0.36 -10.89
N PRO A 58 5.42 0.56 -11.24
CA PRO A 58 4.01 0.22 -11.42
C PRO A 58 3.83 -0.59 -12.71
N VAL A 59 3.12 -1.71 -12.63
CA VAL A 59 2.73 -2.47 -13.83
C VAL A 59 1.50 -1.80 -14.42
N LEU A 60 1.69 -1.19 -15.59
CA LEU A 60 0.63 -0.52 -16.34
C LEU A 60 -0.17 -1.52 -17.19
N ALA A 61 -1.41 -1.17 -17.50
CA ALA A 61 -2.20 -1.91 -18.47
C ALA A 61 -1.52 -1.93 -19.85
N GLN A 62 -1.93 -2.85 -20.73
CA GLN A 62 -1.29 -3.04 -22.05
C GLN A 62 -1.26 -1.78 -22.92
N ASN A 63 -2.20 -0.86 -22.71
CA ASN A 63 -2.28 0.42 -23.41
C ASN A 63 -1.42 1.53 -22.78
N GLY A 64 -0.68 1.22 -21.71
CA GLY A 64 0.12 2.17 -20.94
C GLY A 64 -0.66 2.96 -19.90
N ASP A 65 -1.96 2.71 -19.74
CA ASP A 65 -2.77 3.36 -18.70
C ASP A 65 -2.58 2.68 -17.34
N CYS A 66 -2.93 3.40 -16.28
CA CYS A 66 -3.02 2.79 -14.96
C CYS A 66 -4.14 1.77 -14.87
N ALA A 67 -3.99 0.79 -13.99
CA ALA A 67 -5.06 -0.14 -13.64
C ALA A 67 -6.30 0.62 -13.17
N GLU A 68 -7.49 0.08 -13.43
CA GLU A 68 -8.75 0.79 -13.16
C GLU A 68 -8.90 1.25 -11.69
N PRO A 69 -8.55 0.44 -10.66
CA PRO A 69 -8.58 0.92 -9.27
C PRO A 69 -7.63 2.07 -8.96
N MET A 70 -6.59 2.27 -9.79
CA MET A 70 -5.54 3.28 -9.62
C MET A 70 -5.76 4.54 -10.45
N LYS A 71 -6.77 4.54 -11.33
CA LYS A 71 -6.99 5.60 -12.33
C LYS A 71 -7.10 6.99 -11.70
N ASP A 72 -7.90 7.10 -10.65
CA ASP A 72 -8.08 8.34 -9.88
C ASP A 72 -6.76 8.85 -9.26
N ALA A 73 -5.92 7.94 -8.77
CA ALA A 73 -4.60 8.31 -8.25
C ALA A 73 -3.71 8.83 -9.36
N CYS A 74 -3.68 8.17 -10.52
CA CYS A 74 -2.84 8.58 -11.64
C CYS A 74 -3.24 9.93 -12.25
N GLU A 75 -4.52 10.30 -12.20
CA GLU A 75 -4.96 11.63 -12.62
C GLU A 75 -4.51 12.74 -11.66
N LYS A 76 -4.36 12.40 -10.38
CA LYS A 76 -4.06 13.37 -9.31
C LYS A 76 -2.55 13.47 -9.08
N ARG A 77 -1.83 12.35 -9.03
CA ARG A 77 -0.41 12.25 -8.67
C ARG A 77 0.54 12.68 -9.81
N PRO A 78 1.78 13.07 -9.48
CA PRO A 78 2.75 13.52 -10.49
C PRO A 78 3.13 12.43 -11.49
N ASP A 79 3.13 11.16 -11.07
CA ASP A 79 3.45 10.01 -11.91
C ASP A 79 2.79 8.72 -11.39
N ALA A 80 2.84 7.67 -12.21
CA ALA A 80 2.23 6.37 -11.90
C ALA A 80 2.88 5.66 -10.69
N LYS A 81 4.18 5.89 -10.43
CA LYS A 81 4.87 5.27 -9.29
C LYS A 81 4.31 5.83 -7.99
N THR A 82 4.24 7.17 -7.88
CA THR A 82 3.61 7.84 -6.74
C THR A 82 2.13 7.45 -6.64
N ALA A 83 1.41 7.34 -7.75
CA ALA A 83 0.02 6.86 -7.75
C ALA A 83 -0.13 5.48 -7.13
N TYR A 84 0.67 4.51 -7.56
CA TYR A 84 0.58 3.13 -7.08
C TYR A 84 1.06 2.97 -5.64
N LEU A 85 2.05 3.75 -5.19
CA LEU A 85 2.52 3.68 -3.81
C LEU A 85 1.61 4.43 -2.83
N GLU A 86 0.95 5.51 -3.27
CA GLU A 86 0.21 6.37 -2.35
C GLU A 86 -1.31 6.28 -2.47
N GLY A 87 -1.84 5.85 -3.61
CA GLY A 87 -3.27 5.93 -3.91
C GLY A 87 -3.77 7.38 -4.07
N PRO A 88 -5.08 7.62 -3.89
CA PRO A 88 -6.10 6.69 -3.38
C PRO A 88 -6.46 5.56 -4.36
N ILE A 89 -6.87 4.42 -3.83
CA ILE A 89 -7.46 3.33 -4.63
C ILE A 89 -8.98 3.48 -4.68
N SER A 90 -9.61 2.89 -5.70
CA SER A 90 -11.06 2.88 -5.86
C SER A 90 -11.57 1.45 -6.04
N CYS A 91 -11.93 0.81 -4.93
CA CYS A 91 -12.47 -0.54 -4.93
C CYS A 91 -14.00 -0.59 -4.78
N GLY A 92 -14.66 0.56 -4.89
CA GLY A 92 -16.12 0.66 -4.87
C GLY A 92 -16.76 0.15 -3.57
N GLY A 93 -16.02 0.23 -2.45
CA GLY A 93 -16.47 -0.27 -1.14
C GLY A 93 -16.38 -1.79 -0.97
N ASN A 94 -15.73 -2.52 -1.88
CA ASN A 94 -15.49 -3.97 -1.74
C ASN A 94 -14.27 -4.28 -0.86
N GLY A 95 -13.54 -3.26 -0.42
CA GLY A 95 -12.24 -3.42 0.21
C GLY A 95 -11.18 -3.90 -0.78
N TRP A 96 -10.00 -4.17 -0.25
CA TRP A 96 -8.83 -4.57 -1.02
C TRP A 96 -8.02 -5.61 -0.27
N TYR A 97 -7.17 -6.32 -1.00
CA TYR A 97 -6.11 -7.14 -0.45
C TYR A 97 -4.85 -7.03 -1.31
N CYS A 98 -3.70 -7.22 -0.69
CA CYS A 98 -2.40 -7.20 -1.32
C CYS A 98 -1.59 -8.41 -0.85
N ARG A 99 -0.81 -8.98 -1.76
CA ARG A 99 0.19 -10.00 -1.48
C ARG A 99 1.54 -9.50 -1.95
N ILE A 100 2.56 -9.66 -1.12
CA ILE A 100 3.96 -9.40 -1.44
C ILE A 100 4.65 -10.74 -1.62
N PHE A 101 5.24 -10.93 -2.79
CA PHE A 101 5.98 -12.11 -3.17
C PHE A 101 7.47 -11.82 -3.13
N ASN A 102 8.25 -12.82 -2.71
CA ASN A 102 9.69 -12.81 -2.93
C ASN A 102 9.97 -12.75 -4.43
N ASP A 103 10.83 -11.81 -4.84
CA ASP A 103 11.16 -11.53 -6.25
C ASP A 103 12.66 -11.68 -6.55
N GLU A 104 13.40 -12.40 -5.69
CA GLU A 104 14.84 -12.66 -5.81
C GLU A 104 15.18 -13.37 -7.12
N ALA A 105 14.27 -14.22 -7.63
CA ALA A 105 14.43 -14.90 -8.92
C ALA A 105 14.58 -13.92 -10.10
N ASN A 106 14.09 -12.69 -9.97
CA ASN A 106 14.23 -11.62 -10.95
C ASN A 106 15.39 -10.66 -10.65
N GLY A 107 16.25 -10.99 -9.69
CA GLY A 107 17.44 -10.21 -9.33
C GLY A 107 17.17 -9.09 -8.32
N TRP A 108 16.05 -9.13 -7.62
CA TRP A 108 15.66 -8.14 -6.62
C TRP A 108 15.75 -8.75 -5.22
N ASP A 109 16.88 -8.52 -4.57
CA ASP A 109 17.18 -9.13 -3.28
C ASP A 109 16.09 -8.84 -2.24
N ASN A 110 15.73 -9.89 -1.51
CA ASN A 110 14.88 -9.74 -0.35
C ASN A 110 15.67 -9.09 0.79
N VAL A 111 14.96 -8.36 1.67
CA VAL A 111 15.55 -7.80 2.89
C VAL A 111 14.92 -8.44 4.11
N ASN A 112 13.63 -8.20 4.37
CA ASN A 112 12.96 -8.71 5.57
C ASN A 112 11.71 -9.56 5.31
N LEU A 113 11.17 -9.63 4.08
CA LEU A 113 9.92 -10.36 3.80
C LEU A 113 9.96 -11.81 4.27
N ASN A 114 11.06 -12.52 4.00
CA ASN A 114 11.19 -13.94 4.33
C ASN A 114 11.19 -14.20 5.85
N GLY A 115 11.40 -13.16 6.67
CA GLY A 115 11.32 -13.25 8.13
C GLY A 115 9.91 -13.10 8.69
N ASP A 116 8.94 -12.67 7.88
CA ASP A 116 7.58 -12.37 8.28
C ASP A 116 6.60 -12.70 7.14
N VAL A 117 6.46 -14.00 6.85
CA VAL A 117 5.51 -14.52 5.86
C VAL A 117 4.26 -15.00 6.57
N ASN A 118 3.08 -14.81 5.96
CA ASN A 118 1.79 -15.03 6.61
C ASN A 118 0.72 -15.64 5.69
N PHE A 119 1.06 -16.09 4.46
CA PHE A 119 0.08 -16.73 3.57
C PHE A 119 0.65 -17.77 2.60
N GLY A 120 -0.24 -18.66 2.17
CA GLY A 120 -0.05 -19.64 1.10
C GLY A 120 -1.03 -19.42 -0.06
N GLN A 121 -0.54 -19.58 -1.28
CA GLN A 121 -1.30 -19.47 -2.52
C GLN A 121 -2.17 -20.71 -2.74
N CYS A 122 -3.48 -20.57 -2.97
CA CYS A 122 -4.37 -21.73 -3.09
C CYS A 122 -4.25 -22.55 -4.38
N ASN A 123 -3.21 -22.35 -5.19
CA ASN A 123 -2.82 -23.24 -6.29
C ASN A 123 -1.62 -24.13 -5.96
N ARG A 124 -1.11 -24.10 -4.73
CA ARG A 124 -0.07 -25.00 -4.24
C ARG A 124 -0.67 -26.15 -3.46
N GLU A 125 -0.07 -27.32 -3.52
CA GLU A 125 -0.57 -28.48 -2.79
C GLU A 125 -0.38 -28.31 -1.28
N GLU A 126 0.76 -27.72 -0.86
CA GLU A 126 1.08 -27.52 0.56
C GLU A 126 0.08 -26.60 1.26
N SER A 127 -0.23 -25.45 0.67
CA SER A 127 -1.19 -24.48 1.21
C SER A 127 -2.65 -24.93 1.13
N PHE A 128 -2.97 -25.80 0.18
CA PHE A 128 -4.32 -26.33 0.00
C PHE A 128 -4.64 -27.43 1.02
N GLU A 129 -3.64 -28.25 1.37
CA GLU A 129 -3.78 -29.34 2.34
C GLU A 129 -3.49 -28.89 3.79
N ASP A 130 -2.76 -27.80 3.98
CA ASP A 130 -2.46 -27.22 5.29
C ASP A 130 -2.88 -25.75 5.36
N ALA A 131 -3.93 -25.48 6.14
CA ALA A 131 -4.42 -24.12 6.40
C ALA A 131 -3.38 -23.23 7.10
N GLY A 132 -2.42 -23.83 7.83
CA GLY A 132 -1.36 -23.12 8.54
C GLY A 132 -0.14 -22.79 7.67
N TYR A 133 -0.05 -23.32 6.45
CA TYR A 133 1.06 -23.02 5.56
C TYR A 133 1.04 -21.56 5.13
N ASP A 134 2.14 -20.85 5.33
CA ASP A 134 2.22 -19.39 5.20
C ASP A 134 3.46 -18.90 4.44
N GLN A 135 4.13 -19.79 3.70
CA GLN A 135 5.49 -19.56 3.20
C GLN A 135 5.56 -18.91 1.80
N ASP A 136 4.44 -18.51 1.19
CA ASP A 136 4.43 -17.93 -0.16
C ASP A 136 4.64 -16.41 -0.18
N GLY A 137 4.59 -15.76 0.97
CA GLY A 137 4.89 -14.33 1.12
C GLY A 137 4.10 -13.68 2.24
N HIS A 138 3.84 -12.38 2.11
CA HIS A 138 3.10 -11.59 3.08
C HIS A 138 1.81 -11.01 2.48
N CYS A 139 0.70 -11.04 3.21
CA CYS A 139 -0.64 -10.70 2.76
C CYS A 139 -1.37 -9.87 3.81
N HIS A 140 -1.96 -8.77 3.36
CA HIS A 140 -2.99 -8.06 4.13
C HIS A 140 -4.15 -7.66 3.25
N GLY A 141 -5.28 -7.36 3.87
CA GLY A 141 -6.30 -6.56 3.22
C GLY A 141 -7.15 -5.75 4.21
N SER A 142 -8.09 -5.00 3.68
CA SER A 142 -8.94 -4.11 4.47
C SER A 142 -10.30 -3.97 3.81
N SER A 143 -11.33 -3.71 4.61
CA SER A 143 -12.65 -3.35 4.10
C SER A 143 -12.76 -1.87 3.68
N ASP A 144 -11.72 -1.08 3.90
CA ASP A 144 -11.72 0.37 3.67
C ASP A 144 -10.49 0.80 2.85
N ASP A 145 -10.76 1.44 1.72
CA ASP A 145 -9.76 1.87 0.73
C ASP A 145 -8.77 2.91 1.30
N SER A 146 -9.18 3.68 2.32
CA SER A 146 -8.32 4.71 2.92
C SER A 146 -7.13 4.13 3.71
N THR A 147 -7.13 2.83 4.00
CA THR A 147 -6.04 2.18 4.73
C THR A 147 -4.87 1.77 3.82
N TYR A 148 -5.06 1.77 2.49
CA TYR A 148 -4.07 1.30 1.52
C TYR A 148 -2.74 2.02 1.62
N TYR A 149 -2.75 3.36 1.61
CA TYR A 149 -1.54 4.19 1.75
C TYR A 149 -0.71 3.78 2.98
N TRP A 150 -1.39 3.58 4.10
CA TRP A 150 -0.77 3.29 5.38
C TRP A 150 -0.16 1.90 5.40
N TRP A 151 -0.82 0.93 4.77
CA TRP A 151 -0.28 -0.41 4.60
C TRP A 151 0.97 -0.41 3.73
N ILE A 152 0.92 0.23 2.56
CA ILE A 152 2.07 0.33 1.66
C ILE A 152 3.25 1.01 2.37
N ARG A 153 3.02 2.12 3.07
CA ARG A 153 4.07 2.86 3.79
C ARG A 153 4.70 2.02 4.90
N ASP A 154 3.89 1.35 5.72
CA ASP A 154 4.37 0.46 6.78
C ASP A 154 5.25 -0.66 6.19
N HIS A 155 4.75 -1.38 5.19
CA HIS A 155 5.47 -2.51 4.59
C HIS A 155 6.72 -2.08 3.80
N TRP A 156 6.71 -0.86 3.24
CA TRP A 156 7.89 -0.24 2.67
C TRP A 156 8.98 -0.06 3.73
N HIS A 157 8.65 0.53 4.88
CA HIS A 157 9.61 0.76 5.96
C HIS A 157 10.05 -0.53 6.67
N ARG A 158 9.22 -1.58 6.64
CA ARG A 158 9.64 -2.94 7.05
C ARG A 158 10.63 -3.57 6.09
N GLN A 159 10.82 -3.02 4.90
CA GLN A 159 11.69 -3.56 3.84
C GLN A 159 11.23 -4.94 3.37
N TYR A 160 9.93 -5.09 3.17
CA TYR A 160 9.33 -6.29 2.56
C TYR A 160 9.53 -6.26 1.05
N ASN A 161 10.81 -6.26 0.65
CA ASN A 161 11.22 -6.09 -0.73
C ASN A 161 10.72 -7.25 -1.60
N GLY A 162 10.11 -6.94 -2.75
CA GLY A 162 9.57 -7.95 -3.64
C GLY A 162 8.58 -7.41 -4.66
N LYS A 163 7.65 -8.27 -5.08
CA LYS A 163 6.57 -7.93 -6.00
C LYS A 163 5.24 -7.86 -5.24
N VAL A 164 4.55 -6.73 -5.33
CA VAL A 164 3.22 -6.54 -4.75
C VAL A 164 2.16 -6.80 -5.83
N ARG A 165 1.17 -7.64 -5.53
CA ARG A 165 -0.08 -7.73 -6.29
C ARG A 165 -1.25 -7.48 -5.38
N CYS A 166 -2.03 -6.46 -5.71
CA CYS A 166 -3.22 -6.05 -4.99
C CYS A 166 -4.46 -6.21 -5.86
N CYS A 167 -5.60 -6.50 -5.25
CA CYS A 167 -6.88 -6.53 -5.93
C CYS A 167 -8.01 -6.05 -5.02
N CYS A 168 -9.08 -5.55 -5.64
CA CYS A 168 -10.31 -5.25 -4.92
C CYS A 168 -11.08 -6.54 -4.57
N GLY A 169 -11.66 -6.57 -3.38
CA GLY A 169 -12.50 -7.68 -2.90
C GLY A 169 -11.97 -8.36 -1.65
N TRP A 170 -12.02 -7.69 -0.49
CA TRP A 170 -11.65 -8.31 0.79
C TRP A 170 -12.67 -9.38 1.21
N PHE A 171 -13.93 -9.00 1.41
CA PHE A 171 -14.99 -9.90 1.85
C PHE A 171 -15.62 -10.67 0.69
N THR A 172 -16.89 -10.40 0.36
CA THR A 172 -17.69 -11.18 -0.60
C THR A 172 -18.10 -10.37 -1.84
N GLY A 173 -17.57 -9.15 -1.98
CA GLY A 173 -17.85 -8.27 -3.11
C GLY A 173 -16.80 -8.38 -4.22
N GLY A 174 -17.20 -8.01 -5.44
CA GLY A 174 -16.33 -8.03 -6.62
C GLY A 174 -16.25 -9.39 -7.33
N THR A 175 -15.29 -9.52 -8.25
CA THR A 175 -15.09 -10.70 -9.10
C THR A 175 -14.14 -11.73 -8.49
N GLN A 176 -13.37 -11.35 -7.46
CA GLN A 176 -12.37 -12.19 -6.80
C GLN A 176 -12.29 -11.92 -5.28
N PRO A 177 -13.36 -12.23 -4.53
CA PRO A 177 -13.35 -12.07 -3.08
C PRO A 177 -12.25 -12.92 -2.42
N LEU A 178 -11.41 -12.31 -1.59
CA LEU A 178 -10.37 -13.00 -0.84
C LEU A 178 -10.97 -14.01 0.16
N TYR A 179 -12.05 -13.63 0.83
CA TYR A 179 -12.84 -14.53 1.69
C TYR A 179 -13.53 -15.66 0.90
N GLY A 180 -13.48 -15.63 -0.43
CA GLY A 180 -13.80 -16.77 -1.28
C GLY A 180 -12.78 -17.91 -1.17
N ARG A 181 -11.62 -17.69 -0.53
CA ARG A 181 -10.57 -18.69 -0.25
C ARG A 181 -10.08 -19.43 -1.50
N ARG A 182 -10.13 -18.72 -2.63
CA ARG A 182 -9.61 -19.15 -3.92
C ARG A 182 -8.16 -18.69 -4.14
N ILE A 183 -7.82 -17.54 -3.58
CA ILE A 183 -6.56 -16.82 -3.86
C ILE A 183 -5.49 -17.23 -2.85
N ALA A 184 -5.74 -16.97 -1.56
CA ALA A 184 -4.86 -17.32 -0.46
C ALA A 184 -5.61 -18.14 0.59
N ASN A 185 -4.88 -18.96 1.33
CA ASN A 185 -5.42 -19.84 2.39
C ASN A 185 -5.64 -19.11 3.72
N ARG A 186 -4.94 -18.00 3.91
CA ARG A 186 -5.03 -17.06 5.03
C ARG A 186 -4.50 -15.68 4.59
N CYS A 187 -4.81 -14.64 5.34
CA CYS A 187 -4.30 -13.28 5.12
C CYS A 187 -4.67 -12.41 6.31
N ASP A 188 -3.75 -11.55 6.72
CA ASP A 188 -3.98 -10.62 7.80
C ASP A 188 -4.88 -9.46 7.35
N TYR A 189 -5.41 -8.74 8.32
CA TYR A 189 -6.27 -7.59 8.05
C TYR A 189 -5.55 -6.30 8.44
N ARG A 190 -5.91 -5.17 7.85
CA ARG A 190 -5.53 -3.85 8.34
C ARG A 190 -6.80 -3.09 8.63
N ARG A 191 -7.04 -2.79 9.90
CA ARG A 191 -8.19 -1.96 10.27
C ARG A 191 -7.96 -0.50 9.92
N LYS A 192 -9.07 0.20 9.73
CA LYS A 192 -9.08 1.66 9.74
C LYS A 192 -8.86 2.17 11.15
N VAL A 193 -7.85 3.02 11.32
CA VAL A 193 -7.71 3.87 12.49
C VAL A 193 -8.60 5.07 12.26
N THR A 194 -9.50 5.39 13.18
CA THR A 194 -10.45 6.50 12.99
C THR A 194 -9.82 7.84 13.39
N ARG A 195 -10.33 8.94 12.84
CA ARG A 195 -9.81 10.28 13.14
C ARG A 195 -9.91 10.64 14.63
N GLU A 196 -10.90 10.10 15.31
CA GLU A 196 -11.19 10.32 16.71
C GLU A 196 -10.38 9.39 17.64
N GLU A 197 -9.74 8.36 17.10
CA GLU A 197 -8.91 7.44 17.86
C GLU A 197 -7.62 8.13 18.32
N ASN A 198 -7.25 7.94 19.59
CA ASN A 198 -5.93 8.35 20.04
C ASN A 198 -4.89 7.39 19.48
N VAL A 199 -4.18 7.80 18.43
CA VAL A 199 -3.13 6.99 17.78
C VAL A 199 -2.04 6.50 18.74
N ASN A 200 -1.81 7.17 19.87
CA ASN A 200 -0.86 6.69 20.89
C ASN A 200 -1.34 5.45 21.65
N ASN A 201 -2.65 5.21 21.65
CA ASN A 201 -3.28 4.01 22.21
C ASN A 201 -3.52 2.94 21.14
N CYS A 202 -3.38 3.28 19.86
CA CYS A 202 -3.31 2.27 18.82
C CYS A 202 -1.91 1.67 18.83
N ARG A 203 -1.81 0.41 19.27
CA ARG A 203 -0.56 -0.32 19.20
C ARG A 203 -0.35 -0.79 17.78
N ASP A 204 -1.25 -1.62 17.25
CA ASP A 204 -1.05 -2.25 15.94
C ASP A 204 -2.35 -2.27 15.11
N ALA A 205 -2.39 -1.55 13.99
CA ALA A 205 -3.55 -1.58 13.08
C ALA A 205 -3.62 -2.82 12.19
N ASN A 206 -2.53 -3.59 12.11
CA ASN A 206 -2.40 -4.81 11.34
C ASN A 206 -2.75 -6.06 12.18
N GLU A 207 -2.58 -6.00 13.50
CA GLU A 207 -2.71 -7.19 14.38
C GLU A 207 -3.82 -7.07 15.45
N ASP A 208 -4.17 -5.86 15.92
CA ASP A 208 -5.12 -5.71 17.04
C ASP A 208 -6.60 -5.81 16.59
N HIS A 209 -6.96 -6.90 15.89
CA HIS A 209 -8.33 -7.19 15.49
C HIS A 209 -8.59 -8.66 15.15
N ASN A 210 -9.85 -9.08 15.20
CA ASN A 210 -10.30 -10.43 14.82
C ASN A 210 -10.93 -10.44 13.41
N MET A 211 -10.31 -9.73 12.47
CA MET A 211 -10.84 -9.54 11.10
C MET A 211 -9.96 -10.14 10.01
N GLY A 212 -8.79 -10.69 10.36
CA GLY A 212 -8.06 -11.60 9.48
C GLY A 212 -8.85 -12.88 9.22
N PHE A 213 -8.41 -13.69 8.27
CA PHE A 213 -8.96 -15.02 8.06
C PHE A 213 -7.87 -16.09 8.26
N ASP A 214 -7.37 -16.16 9.49
CA ASP A 214 -6.36 -17.13 9.88
C ASP A 214 -6.93 -18.55 9.98
N ASP A 215 -6.11 -19.54 9.61
CA ASP A 215 -6.36 -20.97 9.81
C ASP A 215 -7.65 -21.54 9.19
N ILE A 216 -8.26 -20.84 8.20
CA ILE A 216 -9.46 -21.35 7.50
C ILE A 216 -9.08 -22.25 6.31
N GLY A 217 -7.99 -21.92 5.63
CA GLY A 217 -7.49 -22.68 4.49
C GLY A 217 -8.26 -22.44 3.18
N CYS A 218 -7.77 -23.05 2.11
CA CYS A 218 -8.37 -22.95 0.78
C CYS A 218 -9.76 -23.60 0.69
N ASP A 219 -10.61 -23.09 -0.19
CA ASP A 219 -11.90 -23.73 -0.46
C ASP A 219 -11.73 -24.97 -1.35
N GLN A 220 -12.19 -26.12 -0.86
CA GLN A 220 -12.13 -27.41 -1.54
C GLN A 220 -12.78 -27.41 -2.93
N GLN A 221 -13.73 -26.49 -3.20
CA GLN A 221 -14.33 -26.35 -4.53
C GLN A 221 -13.30 -25.97 -5.61
N TYR A 222 -12.17 -25.36 -5.23
CA TYR A 222 -11.11 -24.92 -6.14
C TYR A 222 -9.91 -25.89 -6.22
N ARG A 223 -10.02 -27.11 -5.69
CA ARG A 223 -8.92 -28.09 -5.68
C ARG A 223 -8.33 -28.38 -7.06
N ASN A 224 -9.14 -28.24 -8.10
CA ASN A 224 -8.71 -28.42 -9.49
C ASN A 224 -7.75 -27.33 -10.00
N GLN A 225 -7.53 -26.23 -9.25
CA GLN A 225 -6.58 -25.18 -9.62
C GLN A 225 -5.13 -25.48 -9.19
N ILE A 226 -4.91 -26.52 -8.38
CA ILE A 226 -3.57 -26.90 -7.94
C ILE A 226 -2.67 -27.13 -9.17
N GLY A 227 -1.49 -26.49 -9.17
CA GLY A 227 -0.52 -26.54 -10.27
C GLY A 227 -0.89 -25.68 -11.49
N GLN A 228 -1.96 -24.89 -11.43
CA GLN A 228 -2.34 -23.91 -12.45
C GLN A 228 -2.23 -22.48 -11.90
N PRO A 229 -2.03 -21.46 -12.75
CA PRO A 229 -2.14 -20.07 -12.30
C PRO A 229 -3.52 -19.82 -11.68
N ILE A 230 -3.55 -19.11 -10.55
CA ILE A 230 -4.81 -18.67 -9.94
C ILE A 230 -5.46 -17.66 -10.90
N PRO A 231 -6.70 -17.90 -11.38
CA PRO A 231 -7.35 -16.95 -12.27
C PRO A 231 -7.80 -15.72 -11.47
N GLU A 232 -7.14 -14.60 -11.74
CA GLU A 232 -7.42 -13.29 -11.18
C GLU A 232 -7.96 -12.35 -12.26
N ASP A 233 -8.77 -11.38 -11.84
CA ASP A 233 -9.37 -10.38 -12.71
C ASP A 233 -8.50 -9.11 -12.69
N ASP A 234 -7.71 -8.93 -13.76
CA ASP A 234 -6.83 -7.77 -13.93
C ASP A 234 -7.59 -6.44 -14.00
N SER A 235 -8.91 -6.45 -14.27
CA SER A 235 -9.69 -5.20 -14.27
C SER A 235 -9.87 -4.61 -12.87
N VAL A 236 -9.64 -5.40 -11.82
CA VAL A 236 -9.70 -4.94 -10.42
C VAL A 236 -8.42 -5.24 -9.63
N CYS A 237 -7.34 -5.63 -10.31
CA CYS A 237 -6.02 -5.81 -9.73
C CYS A 237 -5.01 -4.77 -10.22
N TRP A 238 -3.95 -4.55 -9.44
CA TRP A 238 -2.80 -3.75 -9.81
C TRP A 238 -1.53 -4.34 -9.19
N GLU A 239 -0.37 -4.06 -9.80
CA GLU A 239 0.91 -4.60 -9.35
C GLU A 239 1.99 -3.53 -9.24
N ILE A 240 2.90 -3.74 -8.29
CA ILE A 240 4.12 -2.97 -8.11
C ILE A 240 5.28 -3.96 -8.11
N GLU A 241 6.16 -3.86 -9.09
CA GLU A 241 7.42 -4.61 -9.11
C GLU A 241 8.50 -3.82 -8.37
N ARG A 242 9.55 -4.52 -7.90
CA ARG A 242 10.70 -3.90 -7.23
C ARG A 242 10.29 -3.05 -6.02
N PHE A 243 9.22 -3.45 -5.34
CA PHE A 243 8.76 -2.80 -4.13
C PHE A 243 9.84 -2.87 -3.05
N GLY A 244 10.05 -1.79 -2.30
CA GLY A 244 11.13 -1.65 -1.32
C GLY A 244 12.55 -1.58 -1.89
N PHE A 245 12.75 -1.79 -3.20
CA PHE A 245 14.08 -1.82 -3.81
C PHE A 245 14.63 -0.42 -4.12
N THR A 246 15.92 -0.22 -3.89
CA THR A 246 16.67 0.99 -4.24
C THR A 246 17.88 0.61 -5.10
N GLU A 247 18.12 1.33 -6.21
CA GLU A 247 19.26 1.05 -7.11
C GLU A 247 20.61 1.34 -6.44
N ASP A 248 20.64 2.40 -5.64
CA ASP A 248 21.74 2.67 -4.76
C ASP A 248 21.54 1.82 -3.50
N ALA A 249 22.58 1.10 -3.09
CA ALA A 249 22.70 0.61 -1.72
C ALA A 249 22.87 1.80 -0.76
N ALA A 250 21.94 2.75 -0.79
CA ALA A 250 21.84 3.76 0.24
C ALA A 250 21.49 3.02 1.52
N PRO A 251 22.19 3.27 2.63
CA PRO A 251 21.77 2.73 3.89
C PRO A 251 20.37 3.29 4.16
N PHE A 252 19.35 2.42 4.11
CA PHE A 252 18.07 2.74 4.73
C PHE A 252 18.40 3.23 6.14
N PRO A 253 17.82 4.36 6.60
CA PRO A 253 17.98 4.74 7.99
C PRO A 253 17.56 3.53 8.81
N THR A 254 18.50 2.98 9.57
CA THR A 254 18.26 1.83 10.43
C THR A 254 17.01 2.14 11.25
N PRO A 255 16.02 1.23 11.34
CA PRO A 255 14.88 1.46 12.19
C PRO A 255 15.40 1.87 13.56
N VAL A 256 15.02 3.06 14.00
CA VAL A 256 15.38 3.53 15.35
C VAL A 256 14.64 2.58 16.28
N VAL A 257 15.36 1.59 16.81
CA VAL A 257 14.85 0.74 17.88
C VAL A 257 14.42 1.70 18.98
N ALA A 258 13.11 1.81 19.19
CA ALA A 258 12.57 2.62 20.28
C ALA A 258 13.31 2.22 21.57
N PRO A 259 13.77 3.18 22.39
CA PRO A 259 14.47 2.86 23.63
C PRO A 259 13.59 1.91 24.45
N VAL A 260 14.12 0.72 24.76
CA VAL A 260 13.44 -0.33 25.57
C VAL A 260 13.27 0.09 27.05
N THR A 261 13.54 1.35 27.38
CA THR A 261 13.30 1.85 28.73
C THR A 261 11.84 2.23 28.86
N ALA A 262 11.05 1.29 29.39
CA ALA A 262 9.74 1.57 29.96
C ALA A 262 9.82 2.83 30.85
N PRO A 263 8.82 3.72 30.81
CA PRO A 263 8.80 4.87 31.69
C PRO A 263 8.79 4.37 33.14
N VAL A 264 9.86 4.70 33.87
CA VAL A 264 9.91 4.52 35.33
C VAL A 264 8.87 5.47 35.90
N VAL A 265 7.69 4.92 36.20
CA VAL A 265 6.68 5.63 36.99
C VAL A 265 7.29 5.83 38.37
N ALA A 266 7.68 7.08 38.66
CA ALA A 266 8.08 7.46 40.01
C ALA A 266 6.91 7.17 40.97
N PRO A 267 7.17 6.56 42.15
CA PRO A 267 6.11 6.25 43.08
C PRO A 267 5.44 7.55 43.54
N VAL A 268 4.11 7.57 43.43
CA VAL A 268 3.27 8.60 44.05
C VAL A 268 3.43 8.46 45.56
N THR A 269 4.15 9.39 46.18
CA THR A 269 4.17 9.52 47.64
C THR A 269 2.78 9.93 48.12
N ALA A 270 2.23 9.14 49.04
CA ALA A 270 0.99 9.43 49.76
C ALA A 270 1.08 10.69 50.62
#